data_AF-A0A506XMX4-F1
#
_entry.id   AF-A0A506XMX4-F1
#
_cell.length_a   1.000
_cell.length_b   1.000
_cell.length_c   1.000
_cell.angle_alpha   90.00
_cell.angle_beta   90.00
_cell.angle_gamma   90.00
#
_symmetry.space_group_name_H-M   'P 1'
#
loop_
_entity.id
_entity.type
_entity.pdbx_description
1 polymer ?
#
loop_
_entity_poly.entity_id
_entity_poly.type
_entity_poly.pdbx_seq_one_letter_code
_entity_poly.pdbx_strand_id
1 'polypeptide(L)'
;MPTIVFLGAGSVVFTRQLLTDLLRFPDLPVLDIALHDIDADRLEVARLTAHNVARQLGRDVRVTASADRRAALAGADVVVNMIQVGGIAATRVDLELPARRGLLQTIGDTTGVGGVFRALRTFPVLTGTARDMRELCPDAWFLNYTNPMAMN
;
A
#
# COMPACT_ATOMS: atom_id res chain seq x y z
N MET A 1 -3.49 6.15 20.56
CA MET A 1 -4.55 5.95 19.54
C MET A 1 -4.01 4.92 18.57
N PRO A 2 -4.84 4.00 18.06
CA PRO A 2 -4.36 3.01 17.10
C PRO A 2 -3.82 3.70 15.84
N THR A 3 -2.60 3.35 15.45
CA THR A 3 -1.92 3.86 14.27
C THR A 3 -1.97 2.84 13.15
N ILE A 4 -2.61 3.24 12.05
CA ILE A 4 -2.75 2.42 10.84
C ILE A 4 -1.94 3.07 9.74
N VAL A 5 -0.92 2.36 9.27
CA VAL A 5 -0.04 2.78 8.19
C VAL A 5 -0.55 2.24 6.87
N PHE A 6 -0.58 3.09 5.85
CA PHE A 6 -0.86 2.70 4.46
C PHE A 6 0.43 2.86 3.64
N LEU A 7 1.11 1.76 3.33
CA LEU A 7 2.26 1.74 2.42
C LEU A 7 1.78 1.68 0.97
N GLY A 8 2.17 2.65 0.15
CA GLY A 8 1.62 2.81 -1.20
C GLY A 8 0.31 3.59 -1.21
N ALA A 9 0.16 4.58 -0.31
CA ALA A 9 -1.02 5.42 -0.15
C ALA A 9 -1.45 6.16 -1.43
N GLY A 10 -0.52 6.35 -2.38
CA GLY A 10 -0.78 6.90 -3.71
C GLY A 10 -1.66 6.02 -4.60
N SER A 11 -2.01 4.80 -4.17
CA SER A 11 -3.16 4.04 -4.70
C SER A 11 -4.50 4.69 -4.28
N VAL A 12 -4.70 5.96 -4.65
CA VAL A 12 -5.73 6.86 -4.10
C VAL A 12 -7.14 6.25 -4.09
N VAL A 13 -7.52 5.53 -5.14
CA VAL A 13 -8.85 4.89 -5.21
C VAL A 13 -8.99 3.82 -4.12
N PHE A 14 -7.96 2.98 -3.95
CA PHE A 14 -7.96 1.91 -2.96
C PHE A 14 -7.81 2.47 -1.54
N THR A 15 -6.93 3.46 -1.34
CA THR A 15 -6.81 4.21 -0.09
C THR A 15 -8.16 4.80 0.34
N ARG A 16 -8.88 5.46 -0.59
CA ARG A 16 -10.21 6.02 -0.33
C ARG A 16 -11.22 4.95 0.10
N GLN A 17 -11.25 3.82 -0.59
CA GLN A 17 -12.18 2.72 -0.30
C GLN A 17 -11.92 2.17 1.10
N LEU A 18 -10.68 1.80 1.42
CA LEU A 18 -10.33 1.27 2.73
C LEU A 18 -10.60 2.26 3.86
N LEU A 19 -10.29 3.54 3.67
CA LEU A 19 -10.63 4.57 4.68
C LEU A 19 -12.15 4.73 4.82
N THR A 20 -12.90 4.64 3.74
CA THR A 20 -14.36 4.73 3.78
C THR A 20 -14.96 3.56 4.56
N ASP A 21 -14.48 2.34 4.31
CA ASP A 21 -14.94 1.14 4.98
C ASP A 21 -14.57 1.16 6.47
N LEU A 22 -13.32 1.51 6.77
CA LEU A 22 -12.80 1.62 8.14
C LEU A 22 -13.58 2.67 8.95
N LEU A 23 -13.77 3.87 8.42
CA LEU A 23 -14.40 4.97 9.17
C LEU A 23 -15.92 4.84 9.31
N ARG A 24 -16.55 3.84 8.67
CA ARG A 24 -17.98 3.53 8.86
C ARG A 24 -18.29 2.79 10.16
N PHE A 25 -17.30 2.17 10.80
CA PHE A 25 -17.49 1.48 12.07
C PHE A 25 -17.60 2.50 13.21
N PRO A 26 -18.80 2.67 13.83
CA PRO A 26 -19.04 3.75 14.79
C PRO A 26 -18.28 3.57 16.11
N ASP A 27 -17.98 2.33 16.46
CA ASP A 27 -17.30 1.86 17.66
C ASP A 27 -15.77 1.96 17.59
N LEU A 28 -15.20 2.27 16.42
CA LEU A 28 -13.76 2.54 16.33
C LEU A 28 -13.39 3.81 17.11
N PRO A 29 -12.26 3.80 17.83
CA PRO A 29 -11.71 5.02 18.42
C PRO A 29 -11.24 5.98 17.33
N VAL A 30 -10.85 7.20 17.72
CA VAL A 30 -10.12 8.11 16.83
C VAL A 30 -8.83 7.41 16.38
N LEU A 31 -8.56 7.43 15.09
CA LEU A 31 -7.43 6.73 14.46
C LEU A 31 -6.33 7.71 14.07
N ASP A 32 -5.09 7.25 14.22
CA ASP A 32 -3.93 7.87 13.59
C ASP A 32 -3.68 7.16 12.24
N ILE A 33 -3.87 7.88 11.14
CA ILE A 33 -3.70 7.38 9.77
C ILE A 33 -2.37 7.89 9.23
N ALA A 34 -1.39 7.00 9.10
CA ALA A 34 -0.08 7.32 8.55
C ALA A 34 -0.01 6.88 7.08
N LEU A 35 0.11 7.84 6.17
CA LEU A 35 0.18 7.59 4.74
C LEU A 35 1.63 7.62 4.27
N HIS A 36 2.04 6.59 3.54
CA HIS A 36 3.35 6.53 2.92
C HIS A 36 3.23 6.26 1.43
N ASP A 37 3.88 7.10 0.63
CA ASP A 37 4.16 6.83 -0.78
C ASP A 37 5.45 7.55 -1.19
N ILE A 38 6.16 7.01 -2.17
CA ILE A 38 7.38 7.62 -2.71
C ILE A 38 7.07 8.73 -3.71
N ASP A 39 5.85 8.76 -4.24
CA ASP A 39 5.34 9.80 -5.12
C ASP A 39 4.63 10.89 -4.30
N ALA A 40 5.25 12.06 -4.21
CA ALA A 40 4.78 13.17 -3.38
C ALA A 40 3.39 13.70 -3.82
N ASP A 41 3.14 13.76 -5.13
CA ASP A 41 1.88 14.27 -5.66
C ASP A 41 0.73 13.30 -5.33
N ARG A 42 0.96 12.00 -5.56
CA ARG A 42 -0.04 10.97 -5.22
C ARG A 42 -0.24 10.86 -3.71
N LEU A 43 0.81 11.06 -2.91
CA LEU A 43 0.72 11.08 -1.46
C LEU A 43 -0.13 12.25 -0.96
N GLU A 44 0.05 13.45 -1.52
CA GLU A 44 -0.76 14.61 -1.14
C GLU A 44 -2.23 14.42 -1.51
N VAL A 45 -2.52 13.85 -2.68
CA VAL A 45 -3.89 13.49 -3.06
C VAL A 45 -4.49 12.47 -2.09
N ALA A 46 -3.72 11.48 -1.64
CA ALA A 46 -4.16 10.51 -0.64
C ALA A 46 -4.46 11.18 0.72
N ARG A 47 -3.62 12.11 1.16
CA ARG A 47 -3.81 12.87 2.41
C ARG A 47 -5.07 13.70 2.38
N LEU A 48 -5.29 14.46 1.31
CA LEU A 48 -6.52 15.25 1.12
C LEU A 48 -7.77 14.36 1.06
N THR A 49 -7.64 13.20 0.40
CA THR A 49 -8.72 12.20 0.33
C THR A 49 -9.08 11.66 1.70
N ALA A 50 -8.10 11.35 2.55
CA ALA A 50 -8.34 10.87 3.91
C ALA A 50 -9.12 11.87 4.75
N HIS A 51 -8.72 13.14 4.73
CA HIS A 51 -9.47 14.21 5.41
C HIS A 51 -10.87 14.40 4.84
N ASN A 52 -11.05 14.28 3.52
CA ASN A 52 -12.35 14.42 2.90
C ASN A 52 -13.31 13.29 3.28
N VAL A 53 -12.84 12.04 3.28
CA VAL A 53 -13.63 10.87 3.71
C VAL A 53 -14.05 11.03 5.17
N ALA A 54 -13.11 11.37 6.06
CA ALA A 54 -13.40 11.56 7.47
C ALA A 54 -14.45 12.66 7.72
N ARG A 55 -14.30 13.81 7.04
CA ARG A 55 -15.27 14.92 7.10
C ARG A 55 -16.66 14.50 6.63
N GLN A 56 -16.75 13.77 5.52
CA GLN A 56 -18.03 13.31 4.96
C GLN A 56 -18.74 12.31 5.87
N LEU A 57 -17.99 11.50 6.61
CA LEU A 57 -18.52 10.53 7.56
C LEU A 57 -18.72 11.09 8.98
N GLY A 58 -18.36 12.36 9.22
CA GLY A 58 -18.43 12.97 10.54
C GLY A 58 -17.52 12.30 11.57
N ARG A 59 -16.32 11.86 11.14
CA ARG A 59 -15.34 11.15 11.98
C ARG A 59 -14.07 11.99 12.14
N ASP A 60 -13.50 11.94 13.33
CA ASP A 60 -12.19 12.52 13.61
C ASP A 60 -11.08 11.52 13.29
N VAL A 61 -10.05 11.99 12.59
CA VAL A 61 -8.82 11.25 12.31
C VAL A 61 -7.64 12.21 12.37
N ARG A 62 -6.49 11.71 12.81
CA ARG A 62 -5.21 12.39 12.59
C ARG A 62 -4.57 11.79 11.35
N VAL A 63 -4.18 12.61 10.39
CA VAL A 63 -3.52 12.13 9.17
C VAL A 63 -2.10 12.67 9.13
N THR A 64 -1.13 11.77 8.98
CA THR A 64 0.26 12.11 8.63
C THR A 64 0.56 11.56 7.25
N ALA A 65 1.49 12.22 6.53
CA ALA A 65 1.91 11.80 5.20
C ALA A 65 3.43 11.94 5.11
N SER A 66 4.13 10.89 4.70
CA SER A 66 5.59 10.87 4.62
C SER A 66 6.11 10.03 3.47
N ALA A 67 7.08 10.55 2.72
CA ALA A 67 7.87 9.77 1.75
C ALA A 67 8.94 8.91 2.44
N ASP A 68 9.24 9.15 3.72
CA ASP A 68 10.07 8.26 4.53
C ASP A 68 9.21 7.14 5.13
N ARG A 69 9.45 5.91 4.65
CA ARG A 69 8.77 4.70 5.13
C ARG A 69 9.01 4.45 6.62
N ARG A 70 10.24 4.67 7.10
CA ARG A 70 10.59 4.37 8.51
C ARG A 70 9.88 5.33 9.45
N ALA A 71 9.81 6.62 9.09
CA ALA A 71 9.01 7.59 9.83
C ALA A 71 7.52 7.22 9.89
N ALA A 72 6.96 6.66 8.81
CA ALA A 72 5.57 6.21 8.79
C ALA A 72 5.34 4.94 9.63
N LEU A 73 6.31 4.01 9.68
CA LEU A 73 6.20 2.74 10.40
C LEU A 73 6.40 2.84 11.91
N ALA A 74 7.07 3.88 12.40
CA ALA A 74 7.44 4.02 13.81
C ALA A 74 6.22 3.95 14.74
N GLY A 75 6.17 2.90 15.58
CA GLY A 75 5.08 2.69 16.55
C GLY A 75 3.72 2.34 15.94
N ALA A 76 3.68 1.86 14.69
CA ALA A 76 2.44 1.42 14.06
C ALA A 76 1.81 0.21 14.77
N ASP A 77 0.48 0.11 14.77
CA ASP A 77 -0.26 -1.07 15.25
C ASP A 77 -0.68 -1.98 14.08
N VAL A 78 -0.95 -1.39 12.92
CA VAL A 78 -1.33 -2.10 11.69
C VAL A 78 -0.64 -1.44 10.50
N VAL A 79 -0.13 -2.26 9.59
CA VAL A 79 0.50 -1.83 8.34
C VAL A 79 -0.23 -2.49 7.18
N VAL A 80 -0.98 -1.68 6.43
CA VAL A 80 -1.65 -2.06 5.18
C VAL A 80 -0.69 -1.84 4.03
N ASN A 81 -0.25 -2.91 3.38
CA ASN A 81 0.71 -2.86 2.30
C ASN A 81 0.05 -3.03 0.93
N MET A 82 0.07 -1.98 0.12
CA MET A 82 -0.59 -1.92 -1.18
C MET A 82 0.29 -1.27 -2.25
N ILE A 83 1.61 -1.47 -2.13
CA ILE A 83 2.59 -0.94 -3.08
C ILE A 83 2.51 -1.64 -4.44
N GLN A 84 2.93 -0.94 -5.49
CA GLN A 84 3.17 -1.52 -6.81
C GLN A 84 4.57 -1.11 -7.28
N VAL A 85 5.55 -1.98 -7.05
CA VAL A 85 6.95 -1.72 -7.42
C VAL A 85 7.07 -1.61 -8.94
N GLY A 86 7.52 -0.42 -9.40
CA GLY A 86 7.68 -0.09 -10.82
C GLY A 86 6.41 0.39 -11.53
N GLY A 87 5.26 0.42 -10.86
CA GLY A 87 4.02 1.00 -11.38
C GLY A 87 3.58 0.46 -12.74
N ILE A 88 2.89 1.32 -13.51
CA ILE A 88 2.35 0.98 -14.85
C ILE A 88 3.48 0.64 -15.84
N ALA A 89 4.64 1.32 -15.73
CA ALA A 89 5.77 1.07 -16.62
C ALA A 89 6.27 -0.38 -16.52
N ALA A 90 6.42 -0.89 -15.29
CA ALA A 90 6.80 -2.28 -15.08
C ALA A 90 5.69 -3.25 -15.54
N THR A 91 4.42 -2.94 -15.27
CA THR A 91 3.29 -3.75 -15.75
C THR A 91 3.26 -3.87 -17.27
N ARG A 92 3.62 -2.81 -18.00
CA ARG A 92 3.74 -2.87 -19.46
C ARG A 92 4.81 -3.87 -19.89
N VAL A 93 5.98 -3.87 -19.23
CA VAL A 93 7.05 -4.85 -19.51
C VAL A 93 6.59 -6.27 -19.18
N ASP A 94 5.87 -6.45 -18.07
CA ASP A 94 5.34 -7.74 -17.64
C ASP A 94 4.42 -8.39 -18.67
N LEU A 95 3.73 -7.57 -19.49
CA LEU A 95 2.80 -8.00 -20.54
C LEU A 95 3.47 -8.10 -21.92
N GLU A 96 4.22 -7.07 -22.31
CA GLU A 96 4.77 -6.97 -23.66
C GLU A 96 5.91 -7.96 -23.91
N LEU A 97 6.77 -8.21 -22.92
CA LEU A 97 7.92 -9.09 -23.12
C LEU A 97 7.47 -10.55 -23.36
N PRO A 98 6.55 -11.15 -22.57
CA PRO A 98 5.97 -12.44 -22.88
C PRO A 98 5.24 -12.46 -24.24
N ALA A 99 4.47 -11.42 -24.54
CA ALA A 99 3.71 -11.33 -25.80
C ALA A 99 4.63 -11.36 -27.03
N ARG A 100 5.77 -10.67 -27.00
CA ARG A 100 6.80 -10.72 -28.07
C ARG A 100 7.42 -12.11 -28.26
N ARG A 101 7.22 -13.03 -27.32
CA ARG A 101 7.65 -14.43 -27.38
C ARG A 101 6.50 -15.41 -27.63
N GLY A 102 5.33 -14.91 -28.06
CA GLY A 102 4.16 -15.71 -28.36
C GLY A 102 3.33 -16.12 -27.14
N LEU A 103 3.66 -15.63 -25.95
CA LEU A 103 2.88 -15.89 -24.73
C LEU A 103 1.96 -14.70 -24.45
N LEU A 104 0.70 -14.82 -24.86
CA LEU A 104 -0.35 -13.88 -24.48
C LEU A 104 -0.88 -14.26 -23.09
N GLN A 105 -0.86 -13.31 -22.16
CA GLN A 105 -1.40 -13.46 -20.82
C GLN A 105 -2.44 -12.37 -20.56
N THR A 106 -3.32 -12.61 -19.57
CA THR A 106 -4.23 -11.57 -19.05
C THR A 106 -3.41 -10.55 -18.23
N ILE A 107 -3.85 -10.14 -17.04
CA ILE A 107 -3.04 -9.25 -16.20
C ILE A 107 -1.74 -9.93 -15.76
N GLY A 108 -1.80 -11.23 -15.46
CA GLY A 108 -0.64 -12.06 -15.11
C GLY A 108 0.23 -11.45 -14.00
N ASP A 109 -0.33 -10.71 -13.04
CA ASP A 109 0.44 -9.98 -12.02
C ASP A 109 0.69 -10.79 -10.74
N THR A 110 0.08 -11.96 -10.62
CA THR A 110 0.22 -12.88 -9.48
C THR A 110 0.83 -14.21 -9.88
N THR A 111 0.35 -14.78 -10.98
CA THR A 111 0.81 -16.07 -11.52
C THR A 111 1.29 -15.91 -12.96
N GLY A 112 1.97 -16.92 -13.50
CA GLY A 112 2.57 -16.86 -14.84
C GLY A 112 3.82 -15.99 -14.90
N VAL A 113 4.31 -15.75 -16.12
CA VAL A 113 5.61 -15.10 -16.34
C VAL A 113 5.63 -13.65 -15.85
N GLY A 114 4.55 -12.88 -16.09
CA GLY A 114 4.42 -11.53 -15.52
C GLY A 114 4.46 -11.52 -13.99
N GLY A 115 3.86 -12.53 -13.35
CA GLY A 115 3.80 -12.65 -11.89
C GLY A 115 5.20 -12.91 -11.33
N VAL A 116 5.98 -13.76 -11.99
CA VAL A 116 7.39 -14.01 -11.64
C VAL A 116 8.22 -12.73 -11.80
N PHE A 117 8.06 -11.98 -12.89
CA PHE A 117 8.78 -10.71 -13.07
C PHE A 117 8.45 -9.72 -11.95
N ARG A 118 7.17 -9.62 -11.59
CA ARG A 118 6.71 -8.77 -10.49
C ARG A 118 7.25 -9.24 -9.14
N ALA A 119 7.28 -10.55 -8.88
CA ALA A 119 7.82 -11.13 -7.65
C ALA A 119 9.28 -10.73 -7.45
N LEU A 120 10.10 -10.94 -8.48
CA LEU A 120 11.54 -10.63 -8.45
C LEU A 120 11.83 -9.15 -8.14
N ARG A 121 10.97 -8.23 -8.60
CA ARG A 121 11.09 -6.80 -8.25
C ARG A 121 10.55 -6.47 -6.86
N THR A 122 9.52 -7.19 -6.41
CA THR A 122 8.79 -6.89 -5.17
C THR A 122 9.49 -7.46 -3.93
N PHE A 123 10.11 -8.65 -4.02
CA PHE A 123 10.74 -9.33 -2.88
C PHE A 123 11.77 -8.50 -2.13
N PRO A 124 12.71 -7.77 -2.77
CA PRO A 124 13.67 -6.95 -2.04
C PRO A 124 12.99 -5.84 -1.24
N VAL A 125 11.91 -5.27 -1.78
CA VAL A 125 11.14 -4.21 -1.12
C VAL A 125 10.37 -4.77 0.08
N LEU A 126 9.68 -5.90 -0.07
CA LEU A 126 8.97 -6.55 1.05
C LEU A 126 9.93 -7.02 2.14
N THR A 127 11.09 -7.56 1.78
CA THR A 127 12.13 -7.94 2.75
C THR A 127 12.63 -6.74 3.54
N GLY A 128 12.81 -5.59 2.86
CA GLY A 128 13.13 -4.31 3.50
C GLY A 128 12.05 -3.83 4.45
N THR A 129 10.78 -3.83 4.01
CA THR A 129 9.63 -3.47 4.83
C THR A 129 9.52 -4.36 6.07
N ALA A 130 9.65 -5.68 5.92
CA ALA A 130 9.59 -6.62 7.03
C ALA A 130 10.75 -6.40 8.02
N ARG A 131 11.94 -6.00 7.54
CA ARG A 131 13.06 -5.63 8.41
C ARG A 131 12.74 -4.36 9.20
N ASP A 132 12.26 -3.32 8.53
CA ASP A 132 11.88 -2.06 9.18
C ASP A 132 10.77 -2.29 10.22
N MET A 133 9.75 -3.10 9.90
CA MET A 133 8.68 -3.42 10.84
C MET A 133 9.18 -4.17 12.07
N ARG A 134 10.04 -5.18 11.91
CA ARG A 134 10.65 -5.90 13.05
C ARG A 134 11.44 -4.99 13.99
N GLU A 135 11.96 -3.87 13.49
CA GLU A 135 12.71 -2.91 14.28
C GLU A 135 11.81 -1.83 14.92
N LEU A 136 10.86 -1.29 14.14
CA LEU A 136 10.13 -0.07 14.49
C LEU A 136 8.72 -0.32 15.06
N CYS A 137 8.13 -1.47 14.74
CA CYS A 137 6.79 -1.86 15.14
C CYS A 137 6.63 -3.39 15.15
N PRO A 138 7.39 -4.11 16.01
CA PRO A 138 7.49 -5.58 15.97
C PRO A 138 6.17 -6.32 16.23
N ASP A 139 5.24 -5.67 16.93
CA ASP A 139 3.93 -6.22 17.28
C ASP A 139 2.82 -5.85 16.26
N ALA A 140 3.16 -5.09 15.21
CA ALA A 140 2.19 -4.61 14.24
C ALA A 140 1.67 -5.74 13.33
N TRP A 141 0.38 -5.71 13.04
CA TRP A 141 -0.19 -6.57 12.00
C TRP A 141 0.23 -6.11 10.61
N PHE A 142 0.80 -7.02 9.81
CA PHE A 142 1.09 -6.77 8.40
C PHE A 142 -0.04 -7.31 7.51
N LEU A 143 -0.84 -6.42 6.94
CA LEU A 143 -1.95 -6.75 6.05
C LEU A 143 -1.53 -6.51 4.60
N ASN A 144 -1.13 -7.58 3.91
CA ASN A 144 -0.60 -7.48 2.56
C ASN A 144 -1.69 -7.58 1.47
N TYR A 145 -1.87 -6.51 0.71
CA TYR A 145 -2.66 -6.45 -0.53
C TYR A 145 -1.79 -6.35 -1.79
N THR A 146 -0.47 -6.32 -1.62
CA THR A 146 0.46 -6.25 -2.75
C THR A 146 0.52 -7.60 -3.45
N ASN A 147 0.27 -7.60 -4.76
CA ASN A 147 0.59 -8.72 -5.64
C ASN A 147 2.11 -8.79 -5.91
N PRO A 148 2.67 -9.98 -6.19
CA PRO A 148 1.99 -11.27 -6.38
C PRO A 148 1.71 -12.00 -5.07
N MET A 149 0.44 -12.09 -4.65
CA MET A 149 0.09 -12.63 -3.32
C MET A 149 0.51 -14.09 -3.10
N ALA A 150 0.53 -14.92 -4.15
CA ALA A 150 0.91 -16.32 -4.03
C ALA A 150 2.42 -16.54 -3.81
N MET A 151 3.23 -15.49 -4.04
CA MET A 151 4.69 -15.59 -3.99
C MET A 151 5.31 -14.71 -2.88
N ASN A 152 4.61 -13.65 -2.46
CA ASN A 152 5.01 -12.75 -1.38
C ASN A 152 4.98 -13.44 -0.02
#